data_AF-A0A8B5X1X6-F1
#
_entry.id   AF-A0A8B5X1X6-F1
#
_cell.length_a   1.000
_cell.length_b   1.000
_cell.length_c   1.000
_cell.angle_alpha   90.00
_cell.angle_beta   90.00
_cell.angle_gamma   90.00
#
_symmetry.space_group_name_H-M   'P 1'
#
loop_
_entity.id
_entity.type
_entity.pdbx_description
1 polymer ?
#
loop_
_entity_poly.entity_id
_entity_poly.type
_entity_poly.pdbx_seq_one_letter_code
_entity_poly.pdbx_strand_id
1 'polypeptide(L)'
;MTPIFLWRGQYAGFIVNDHLFAPDGRYLGWIDARAKLWKANGAFLGELVDHHYILRRANWTLPVRQTPRVPPVPAQPPMPPRDRLAKLPRPGWVDALEDLLRLPTPEELIGLWRYNDERIEIKADGEFIWTLTTHESVGQWELRGPLLFLRRWLGGEFEVAPAYRILDFSGDELLLRWLTTDRRMGPFALRRVERAADGSGILNSHPGPLAG
;
A
#
# COMPACT_ATOMS: atom_id res chain seq x y z
N MET A 1 14.09 -17.70 -13.59
CA MET A 1 13.02 -16.97 -12.89
C MET A 1 12.64 -17.75 -11.66
N THR A 2 12.55 -17.09 -10.51
CA THR A 2 12.39 -17.75 -9.21
C THR A 2 11.09 -17.29 -8.56
N PRO A 3 10.13 -18.17 -8.28
CA PRO A 3 8.90 -17.79 -7.60
C PRO A 3 9.18 -17.49 -6.13
N ILE A 4 8.51 -16.47 -5.61
CA ILE A 4 8.59 -16.00 -4.25
C ILE A 4 7.23 -16.15 -3.58
N PHE A 5 7.26 -16.58 -2.33
CA PHE A 5 6.08 -16.89 -1.54
C PHE A 5 6.15 -16.13 -0.22
N LEU A 6 4.97 -15.81 0.32
CA LEU A 6 4.82 -15.47 1.72
C LEU A 6 5.20 -16.69 2.58
N TRP A 7 5.62 -16.48 3.81
CA TRP A 7 5.96 -17.51 4.79
C TRP A 7 4.76 -18.41 5.10
N ARG A 8 3.55 -17.88 4.95
CA ARG A 8 2.28 -18.62 4.99
C ARG A 8 1.99 -19.45 3.73
N GLY A 9 2.88 -19.46 2.75
CA GLY A 9 2.84 -20.32 1.56
C GLY A 9 2.15 -19.72 0.33
N GLN A 10 1.52 -18.56 0.44
CA GLN A 10 0.86 -17.88 -0.68
C GLN A 10 1.85 -17.33 -1.70
N TYR A 11 1.60 -17.50 -3.01
CA TYR A 11 2.42 -16.90 -4.06
C TYR A 11 2.40 -15.36 -3.97
N ALA A 12 3.59 -14.77 -3.87
CA ALA A 12 3.78 -13.34 -3.60
C ALA A 12 4.43 -12.58 -4.76
N GLY A 13 4.98 -13.29 -5.75
CA GLY A 13 5.66 -12.67 -6.87
C GLY A 13 6.86 -13.49 -7.33
N PHE A 14 7.80 -12.84 -8.01
CA PHE A 14 8.91 -13.54 -8.62
C PHE A 14 10.16 -12.67 -8.74
N ILE A 15 11.30 -13.35 -8.84
CA ILE A 15 12.61 -12.76 -9.09
C ILE A 15 13.07 -13.13 -10.51
N VAL A 16 13.50 -12.14 -11.27
CA VAL A 16 14.17 -12.32 -12.57
C VAL A 16 15.22 -11.24 -12.75
N ASN A 17 16.43 -11.66 -13.18
CA ASN A 17 17.58 -10.78 -13.39
C ASN A 17 17.85 -9.85 -12.18
N ASP A 18 17.84 -10.41 -10.97
CA ASP A 18 18.02 -9.69 -9.70
C ASP A 18 16.97 -8.62 -9.37
N HIS A 19 15.83 -8.62 -10.07
CA HIS A 19 14.70 -7.73 -9.78
C HIS A 19 13.54 -8.54 -9.21
N LEU A 20 12.94 -8.02 -8.15
CA LEU A 20 11.75 -8.55 -7.49
C LEU A 20 10.51 -7.88 -8.07
N PHE A 21 9.53 -8.68 -8.44
CA PHE A 21 8.25 -8.25 -8.98
C PHE A 21 7.09 -8.87 -8.21
N ALA A 22 5.98 -8.15 -8.15
CA ALA A 22 4.69 -8.65 -7.66
C ALA A 22 4.08 -9.64 -8.67
N PRO A 23 3.00 -10.36 -8.31
CA PRO A 23 2.38 -11.35 -9.20
C PRO A 23 1.88 -10.76 -10.52
N ASP A 24 1.57 -9.47 -10.57
CA ASP A 24 1.12 -8.73 -11.76
C ASP A 24 2.28 -8.11 -12.57
N GLY A 25 3.54 -8.38 -12.20
CA GLY A 25 4.72 -7.86 -12.89
C GLY A 25 5.13 -6.45 -12.46
N ARG A 26 4.49 -5.89 -11.42
CA ARG A 26 4.91 -4.62 -10.82
C ARG A 26 6.27 -4.75 -10.15
N TYR A 27 7.19 -3.85 -10.48
CA TYR A 27 8.51 -3.80 -9.83
C TYR A 27 8.40 -3.44 -8.35
N LEU A 28 8.96 -4.28 -7.49
CA LEU A 28 8.95 -4.12 -6.03
C LEU A 28 10.32 -3.73 -5.49
N GLY A 29 11.40 -4.10 -6.17
CA GLY A 29 12.74 -3.95 -5.63
C GLY A 29 13.80 -4.78 -6.33
N TRP A 30 15.01 -4.77 -5.80
CA TRP A 30 16.15 -5.51 -6.36
C TRP A 30 16.92 -6.27 -5.30
N ILE A 31 17.72 -7.23 -5.77
CA ILE A 31 18.72 -7.95 -5.00
C ILE A 31 20.08 -7.31 -5.28
N ASP A 32 20.87 -7.06 -4.25
CA ASP A 32 22.25 -6.63 -4.42
C ASP A 32 23.25 -7.80 -4.47
N ALA A 33 24.53 -7.49 -4.73
CA ALA A 33 25.60 -8.48 -4.81
C ALA A 33 25.84 -9.26 -3.50
N ARG A 34 25.25 -8.84 -2.38
CA ARG A 34 25.33 -9.51 -1.07
C ARG A 34 24.05 -10.28 -0.75
N ALA A 35 23.22 -10.56 -1.75
CA ALA A 35 21.92 -11.23 -1.62
C ALA A 35 20.92 -10.52 -0.69
N LYS A 36 21.11 -9.22 -0.47
CA LYS A 36 20.16 -8.38 0.27
C LYS A 36 19.12 -7.82 -0.66
N LEU A 37 17.87 -7.77 -0.21
CA LEU A 37 16.76 -7.28 -0.97
C LEU A 37 16.39 -5.88 -0.52
N TRP A 38 16.16 -5.02 -1.50
CA TRP A 38 15.88 -3.60 -1.33
C TRP A 38 14.59 -3.27 -2.04
N LYS A 39 13.70 -2.52 -1.38
CA LYS A 39 12.50 -1.96 -1.99
C LYS A 39 12.90 -1.01 -3.12
N ALA A 40 11.99 -0.78 -4.09
CA ALA A 40 12.21 0.15 -5.20
C ALA A 40 12.61 1.57 -4.75
N ASN A 41 12.20 1.99 -3.55
CA ASN A 41 12.56 3.27 -2.93
C ASN A 41 13.90 3.27 -2.17
N GLY A 42 14.68 2.19 -2.26
CA GLY A 42 15.99 2.07 -1.61
C GLY A 42 15.98 1.66 -0.14
N ALA A 43 14.82 1.42 0.46
CA ALA A 43 14.74 0.88 1.82
C ALA A 43 15.08 -0.61 1.84
N PHE A 44 15.78 -1.08 2.87
CA PHE A 44 16.04 -2.51 3.06
C PHE A 44 14.72 -3.27 3.26
N LEU A 45 14.51 -4.32 2.47
CA LEU A 45 13.35 -5.18 2.55
C LEU A 45 13.65 -6.40 3.42
N GLY A 46 14.72 -7.13 3.13
CA GLY A 46 15.04 -8.37 3.84
C GLY A 46 16.12 -9.18 3.13
N GLU A 47 16.16 -10.46 3.46
CA GLU A 47 17.11 -11.45 2.93
C GLU A 47 16.34 -12.60 2.29
N LEU A 48 16.89 -13.17 1.22
CA LEU A 48 16.32 -14.35 0.59
C LEU A 48 16.60 -15.58 1.47
N VAL A 49 15.55 -16.21 1.97
CA VAL A 49 15.60 -17.40 2.81
C VAL A 49 15.01 -18.57 2.03
N ASP A 50 15.69 -19.71 2.08
CA ASP A 50 15.32 -20.94 1.37
C ASP A 50 14.99 -20.72 -0.11
N HIS A 51 15.69 -19.77 -0.75
CA HIS A 51 15.56 -19.38 -2.16
C HIS A 51 14.20 -18.80 -2.58
N HIS A 52 13.21 -18.75 -1.68
CA HIS A 52 11.81 -18.55 -2.05
C HIS A 52 11.04 -17.60 -1.12
N TYR A 53 11.63 -17.18 -0.01
CA TYR A 53 10.97 -16.36 1.00
C TYR A 53 11.83 -15.14 1.28
N ILE A 54 11.22 -14.00 1.60
CA ILE A 54 11.95 -12.80 1.96
C ILE A 54 11.64 -12.48 3.41
N LEU A 55 12.61 -12.75 4.27
CA LEU A 55 12.45 -12.52 5.70
C LEU A 55 13.34 -11.37 6.17
N ARG A 56 12.89 -10.67 7.20
CA ARG A 56 13.64 -9.62 7.88
C ARG A 56 13.72 -9.95 9.37
N ARG A 57 14.87 -9.71 9.99
CA ARG A 57 15.00 -9.83 11.45
C ARG A 57 14.29 -8.67 12.13
N ALA A 58 13.41 -8.95 13.08
CA ALA A 58 12.60 -7.94 13.76
C ALA A 58 13.45 -6.96 14.60
N ASN A 59 14.49 -7.48 15.25
CA ASN A 59 15.28 -6.74 16.24
C ASN A 59 16.67 -6.32 15.71
N TRP A 60 16.83 -6.22 14.39
CA TRP A 60 18.11 -5.87 13.79
C TRP A 60 18.12 -4.42 13.32
N THR A 61 19.23 -3.73 13.58
CA THR A 61 19.51 -2.41 13.00
C THR A 61 19.39 -2.47 11.48
N LEU A 62 18.48 -1.67 10.94
CA LEU A 62 18.25 -1.63 9.50
C LEU A 62 19.51 -1.09 8.79
N PRO A 63 19.92 -1.72 7.68
CA PRO A 63 20.96 -1.17 6.82
C PRO A 63 20.62 0.25 6.35
N VAL A 64 21.66 1.04 6.07
CA VAL A 64 21.52 2.35 5.43
C VAL A 64 20.78 2.18 4.10
N ARG A 65 19.84 3.08 3.83
CA ARG A 65 19.11 3.11 2.55
C ARG A 65 20.07 3.17 1.37
N GLN A 66 19.78 2.42 0.32
CA GLN A 66 20.49 2.52 -0.95
C GLN A 66 19.82 3.57 -1.85
N THR A 67 20.59 4.08 -2.82
CA THR A 67 20.02 4.90 -3.89
C THR A 67 19.01 4.06 -4.69
N PRO A 68 17.77 4.53 -4.89
CA PRO A 68 16.80 3.87 -5.77
C PRO A 68 17.40 3.56 -7.14
N ARG A 69 17.19 2.33 -7.63
CA ARG A 69 17.58 1.96 -8.99
C ARG A 69 16.48 2.32 -9.98
N VAL A 70 16.88 2.63 -11.21
CA VAL A 70 15.94 2.79 -12.32
C VAL A 70 15.14 1.49 -12.46
N PRO A 71 13.79 1.54 -12.41
CA PRO A 71 12.99 0.36 -12.58
C PRO A 71 13.30 -0.34 -13.91
N PRO A 72 13.45 -1.68 -13.92
CA PRO A 72 13.62 -2.41 -15.16
C PRO A 72 12.34 -2.32 -16.01
N VAL A 73 12.45 -2.70 -17.28
CA VAL A 73 11.28 -2.94 -18.11
C VAL A 73 10.40 -3.98 -17.39
N PRO A 74 9.08 -3.73 -17.23
CA PRO A 74 8.19 -4.69 -16.59
C PRO A 74 8.35 -6.08 -17.19
N ALA A 75 8.59 -7.07 -16.34
CA ALA A 75 8.65 -8.45 -16.77
C ALA A 75 7.23 -8.96 -17.02
N GLN A 76 7.04 -9.74 -18.09
CA GLN A 76 5.80 -10.48 -18.27
C GLN A 76 5.66 -11.46 -17.10
N PRO A 77 4.54 -11.43 -16.35
CA PRO A 77 4.34 -12.35 -15.24
C PRO A 77 4.36 -13.81 -15.71
N PRO A 78 4.95 -14.72 -14.94
CA PRO A 78 4.82 -16.13 -15.24
C PRO A 78 3.40 -16.59 -14.91
N MET A 79 3.03 -17.78 -15.38
CA MET A 79 1.86 -18.46 -14.82
C MET A 79 2.10 -18.66 -13.31
N PRO A 80 1.18 -18.20 -12.43
CA PRO A 80 1.36 -18.34 -10.99
C PRO A 80 1.51 -19.81 -10.61
N PRO A 81 2.55 -20.18 -9.83
CA PRO A 81 2.63 -21.51 -9.27
C PRO A 81 1.50 -21.73 -8.25
N ARG A 82 1.22 -22.99 -7.93
CA ARG A 82 0.32 -23.32 -6.82
C ARG A 82 0.92 -22.83 -5.50
N ASP A 83 0.04 -22.42 -4.59
CA ASP A 83 0.40 -22.10 -3.21
C ASP A 83 1.04 -23.31 -2.51
N ARG A 84 1.88 -23.00 -1.53
CA ARG A 84 2.62 -23.96 -0.71
C ARG A 84 1.99 -24.07 0.68
N LEU A 85 2.39 -25.10 1.42
CA LEU A 85 2.07 -25.16 2.85
C LEU A 85 2.80 -24.05 3.60
N ALA A 86 2.09 -23.45 4.56
CA ALA A 86 2.67 -22.48 5.48
C ALA A 86 3.84 -23.11 6.25
N LYS A 87 4.91 -22.34 6.43
CA LYS A 87 6.04 -22.73 7.27
C LYS A 87 5.77 -22.39 8.73
N LEU A 88 6.40 -23.13 9.63
CA LEU A 88 6.37 -22.81 11.06
C LEU A 88 6.94 -21.41 11.31
N PRO A 89 6.34 -20.61 12.20
CA PRO A 89 6.89 -19.31 12.57
C PRO A 89 8.35 -19.43 12.99
N ARG A 90 9.17 -18.48 12.56
CA ARG A 90 10.60 -18.43 12.89
C ARG A 90 10.82 -17.29 13.89
N PRO A 91 11.07 -17.58 15.18
CA PRO A 91 11.21 -16.54 16.20
C PRO A 91 12.26 -15.48 15.83
N GLY A 92 11.90 -14.20 16.01
CA GLY A 92 12.77 -13.05 15.68
C GLY A 92 12.81 -12.69 14.19
N TRP A 93 12.05 -13.37 13.34
CA TRP A 93 11.93 -13.06 11.91
C TRP A 93 10.48 -12.69 11.58
N VAL A 94 10.34 -11.73 10.66
CA VAL A 94 9.08 -11.32 10.07
C VAL A 94 9.13 -11.53 8.56
N ASP A 95 7.99 -11.84 7.96
CA ASP A 95 7.85 -11.86 6.52
C ASP A 95 7.81 -10.42 5.99
N ALA A 96 8.83 -10.03 5.25
CA ALA A 96 8.95 -8.67 4.75
C ALA A 96 7.95 -8.35 3.63
N LEU A 97 7.40 -9.37 2.98
CA LEU A 97 6.42 -9.21 1.91
C LEU A 97 5.00 -9.05 2.43
N GLU A 98 4.68 -9.54 3.63
CA GLU A 98 3.37 -9.29 4.22
C GLU A 98 3.13 -7.80 4.40
N ASP A 99 4.13 -7.07 4.92
CA ASP A 99 4.07 -5.61 5.03
C ASP A 99 4.04 -4.93 3.65
N LEU A 100 4.88 -5.37 2.71
CA LEU A 100 5.06 -4.71 1.41
C LEU A 100 3.86 -4.89 0.47
N LEU A 101 3.19 -6.03 0.54
CA LEU A 101 2.06 -6.38 -0.31
C LEU A 101 0.72 -6.14 0.38
N ARG A 102 0.74 -5.61 1.61
CA ARG A 102 -0.47 -5.27 2.35
C ARG A 102 -1.23 -4.20 1.57
N LEU A 103 -2.48 -4.51 1.28
CA LEU A 103 -3.44 -3.54 0.79
C LEU A 103 -4.21 -2.96 1.97
N PRO A 104 -4.60 -1.68 1.93
CA PRO A 104 -5.49 -1.13 2.94
C PRO A 104 -6.83 -1.85 2.90
N THR A 105 -7.47 -1.95 4.05
CA THR A 105 -8.91 -2.22 4.14
C THR A 105 -9.72 -0.95 3.84
N PRO A 106 -11.00 -1.06 3.44
CA PRO A 106 -11.87 0.11 3.32
C PRO A 106 -11.87 0.98 4.58
N GLU A 107 -11.95 0.35 5.76
CA GLU A 107 -12.00 1.01 7.06
C GLU A 107 -10.73 1.81 7.32
N GLU A 108 -9.57 1.25 6.97
CA GLU A 108 -8.31 1.96 7.05
C GLU A 108 -8.22 3.14 6.08
N LEU A 109 -8.95 3.16 4.95
CA LEU A 109 -8.90 4.32 4.06
C LEU A 109 -9.71 5.53 4.58
N ILE A 110 -10.68 5.30 5.47
CA ILE A 110 -11.54 6.37 5.99
C ILE A 110 -10.72 7.36 6.81
N GLY A 111 -10.98 8.65 6.61
CA GLY A 111 -10.34 9.77 7.31
C GLY A 111 -9.80 10.83 6.36
N LEU A 112 -9.00 11.75 6.93
CA LEU A 112 -8.45 12.89 6.20
C LEU A 112 -7.03 12.60 5.74
N TRP A 113 -6.79 12.79 4.45
CA TRP A 113 -5.51 12.61 3.77
C TRP A 113 -5.05 13.92 3.14
N ARG A 114 -3.73 14.09 3.01
CA ARG A 114 -3.11 15.27 2.43
C ARG A 114 -2.03 14.92 1.42
N TYR A 115 -1.96 15.71 0.35
CA TYR A 115 -0.86 15.74 -0.60
C TYR A 115 -0.57 17.18 -1.00
N ASN A 116 0.64 17.68 -0.70
CA ASN A 116 0.96 19.11 -0.79
C ASN A 116 -0.10 19.96 -0.05
N ASP A 117 -0.73 20.91 -0.74
CA ASP A 117 -1.79 21.78 -0.21
C ASP A 117 -3.20 21.21 -0.44
N GLU A 118 -3.31 20.02 -1.05
CA GLU A 118 -4.58 19.35 -1.33
C GLU A 118 -4.98 18.44 -0.17
N ARG A 119 -6.30 18.34 0.06
CA ARG A 119 -6.90 17.47 1.07
C ARG A 119 -7.92 16.54 0.44
N ILE A 120 -7.92 15.29 0.90
CA ILE A 120 -8.90 14.28 0.49
C ILE A 120 -9.48 13.68 1.76
N GLU A 121 -10.76 13.88 2.00
CA GLU A 121 -11.52 13.20 3.04
C GLU A 121 -12.22 12.01 2.42
N ILE A 122 -11.96 10.81 2.94
CA ILE A 122 -12.64 9.57 2.55
C ILE A 122 -13.61 9.21 3.67
N LYS A 123 -14.90 9.09 3.36
CA LYS A 123 -15.96 8.85 4.33
C LYS A 123 -16.44 7.40 4.33
N ALA A 124 -17.03 6.99 5.45
CA ALA A 124 -17.52 5.62 5.64
C ALA A 124 -18.74 5.27 4.77
N ASP A 125 -19.49 6.27 4.32
CA ASP A 125 -20.69 6.13 3.49
C ASP A 125 -20.39 5.93 1.99
N GLY A 126 -19.11 5.89 1.62
CA GLY A 126 -18.69 5.77 0.22
C GLY A 126 -18.43 7.11 -0.46
N GLU A 127 -18.65 8.25 0.20
CA GLU A 127 -18.33 9.57 -0.35
C GLU A 127 -16.87 9.97 -0.11
N PHE A 128 -16.33 10.81 -1.00
CA PHE A 128 -15.10 11.54 -0.74
C PHE A 128 -15.27 13.02 -1.05
N ILE A 129 -14.50 13.85 -0.34
CA ILE A 129 -14.35 15.28 -0.59
C ILE A 129 -12.89 15.54 -0.91
N TRP A 130 -12.62 16.14 -2.06
CA TRP A 130 -11.28 16.57 -2.46
C TRP A 130 -11.24 18.09 -2.54
N THR A 131 -10.51 18.71 -1.62
CA THR A 131 -10.31 20.15 -1.55
C THR A 131 -8.94 20.50 -2.15
N LEU A 132 -8.97 21.19 -3.29
CA LEU A 132 -7.86 21.95 -3.83
C LEU A 132 -7.96 23.40 -3.33
N THR A 133 -6.89 24.18 -3.42
CA THR A 133 -6.79 25.54 -2.86
C THR A 133 -7.94 26.47 -3.26
N THR A 134 -8.56 26.25 -4.42
CA THR A 134 -9.62 27.08 -4.98
C THR A 134 -10.88 26.32 -5.36
N HIS A 135 -10.89 24.99 -5.23
CA HIS A 135 -11.96 24.15 -5.75
C HIS A 135 -12.20 22.96 -4.83
N GLU A 136 -13.47 22.63 -4.61
CA GLU A 136 -13.88 21.41 -3.94
C GLU A 136 -14.54 20.47 -4.96
N SER A 137 -14.25 19.18 -4.86
CA SER A 137 -14.87 18.13 -5.65
C SER A 137 -15.42 17.06 -4.73
N VAL A 138 -16.69 16.70 -4.92
CA VAL A 138 -17.34 15.62 -4.19
C VAL A 138 -17.58 14.45 -5.13
N GLY A 139 -17.49 13.24 -4.62
CA GLY A 139 -17.68 12.04 -5.42
C GLY A 139 -17.86 10.79 -4.58
N GLN A 140 -17.83 9.64 -5.24
CA GLN A 140 -17.89 8.33 -4.63
C GLN A 140 -16.53 7.63 -4.74
N TRP A 141 -16.15 6.89 -3.71
CA TRP A 141 -14.94 6.08 -3.71
C TRP A 141 -15.24 4.59 -3.61
N GLU A 142 -14.32 3.79 -4.13
CA GLU A 142 -14.41 2.34 -4.07
C GLU A 142 -13.02 1.71 -4.08
N LEU A 143 -12.82 0.67 -3.27
CA LEU A 143 -11.59 -0.12 -3.26
C LEU A 143 -11.83 -1.48 -3.90
N ARG A 144 -11.08 -1.81 -4.96
CA ARG A 144 -11.10 -3.12 -5.63
C ARG A 144 -9.70 -3.69 -5.73
N GLY A 145 -9.33 -4.53 -4.77
CA GLY A 145 -7.96 -5.05 -4.67
C GLY A 145 -6.95 -3.91 -4.60
N PRO A 146 -5.95 -3.82 -5.52
CA PRO A 146 -4.95 -2.76 -5.48
C PRO A 146 -5.43 -1.44 -6.12
N LEU A 147 -6.70 -1.32 -6.49
CA LEU A 147 -7.25 -0.16 -7.18
C LEU A 147 -8.18 0.64 -6.27
N LEU A 148 -7.84 1.91 -6.06
CA LEU A 148 -8.71 2.91 -5.44
C LEU A 148 -9.35 3.76 -6.52
N PHE A 149 -10.67 3.76 -6.59
CA PHE A 149 -11.45 4.60 -7.49
C PHE A 149 -11.94 5.83 -6.72
N LEU A 150 -11.75 7.02 -7.28
CA LEU A 150 -12.31 8.29 -6.75
C LEU A 150 -13.12 8.95 -7.87
N ARG A 151 -14.39 8.59 -8.02
CA ARG A 151 -15.26 9.04 -9.13
C ARG A 151 -16.00 10.32 -8.73
N ARG A 152 -15.69 11.41 -9.41
CA ARG A 152 -16.34 12.72 -9.18
C ARG A 152 -17.71 12.75 -9.84
N TRP A 153 -18.61 13.56 -9.29
CA TRP A 153 -19.83 13.96 -9.98
C TRP A 153 -19.51 15.06 -11.00
N LEU A 154 -19.85 14.85 -12.27
CA LEU A 154 -19.64 15.82 -13.34
C LEU A 154 -20.89 15.89 -14.21
N GLY A 155 -21.63 17.00 -14.13
CA GLY A 155 -22.82 17.22 -14.97
C GLY A 155 -23.99 16.24 -14.74
N GLY A 156 -24.09 15.64 -13.54
CA GLY A 156 -25.14 14.67 -13.20
C GLY A 156 -24.78 13.21 -13.47
N GLU A 157 -23.59 12.93 -14.01
CA GLU A 157 -23.05 11.59 -14.19
C GLU A 157 -21.74 11.40 -13.42
N PHE A 158 -21.35 10.14 -13.19
CA PHE A 158 -20.05 9.81 -12.62
C PHE A 158 -18.95 9.89 -13.67
N GLU A 159 -17.84 10.54 -13.33
CA GLU A 159 -16.62 10.48 -14.12
C GLU A 159 -16.13 9.03 -14.23
N VAL A 160 -15.82 8.59 -15.45
CA VAL A 160 -15.44 7.20 -15.77
C VAL A 160 -14.05 6.82 -15.23
N ALA A 161 -13.21 7.79 -14.83
CA ALA A 161 -11.76 7.63 -15.04
C ALA A 161 -10.74 7.78 -13.88
N PRO A 162 -10.99 8.28 -12.65
CA PRO A 162 -9.90 8.32 -11.68
C PRO A 162 -9.73 6.98 -10.96
N ALA A 163 -9.05 6.02 -11.60
CA ALA A 163 -8.50 4.84 -10.95
C ALA A 163 -7.05 5.09 -10.54
N TYR A 164 -6.75 4.85 -9.27
CA TYR A 164 -5.43 4.93 -8.69
C TYR A 164 -4.98 3.54 -8.30
N ARG A 165 -3.77 3.16 -8.69
CA ARG A 165 -3.15 1.94 -8.19
C ARG A 165 -2.40 2.24 -6.91
N ILE A 166 -2.69 1.46 -5.87
CA ILE A 166 -1.97 1.46 -4.61
C ILE A 166 -0.65 0.72 -4.82
N LEU A 167 0.45 1.41 -4.59
CA LEU A 167 1.80 0.87 -4.71
C LEU A 167 2.38 0.42 -3.37
N ASP A 168 2.06 1.14 -2.30
CA ASP A 168 2.50 0.86 -0.93
C ASP A 168 1.50 1.45 0.06
N PHE A 169 1.36 0.82 1.23
CA PHE A 169 0.48 1.29 2.31
C PHE A 169 1.07 0.97 3.68
N SER A 170 1.20 2.00 4.51
CA SER A 170 1.80 1.89 5.85
C SER A 170 0.85 2.25 6.99
N GLY A 171 -0.46 2.34 6.73
CA GLY A 171 -1.45 2.86 7.68
C GLY A 171 -1.62 4.38 7.55
N ASP A 172 -0.53 5.14 7.69
CA ASP A 172 -0.57 6.62 7.67
C ASP A 172 0.00 7.23 6.38
N GLU A 173 0.58 6.42 5.50
CA GLU A 173 0.99 6.84 4.16
C GLU A 173 0.43 5.87 3.11
N LEU A 174 -0.12 6.42 2.03
CA LEU A 174 -0.65 5.70 0.90
C LEU A 174 0.04 6.18 -0.37
N LEU A 175 0.87 5.32 -0.97
CA LEU A 175 1.57 5.63 -2.22
C LEU A 175 0.68 5.21 -3.39
N LEU A 176 0.25 6.19 -4.19
CA LEU A 176 -0.66 6.01 -5.30
C LEU A 176 0.02 6.29 -6.64
N ARG A 177 -0.50 5.66 -7.69
CA ARG A 177 -0.18 5.99 -9.08
C ARG A 177 -1.47 6.13 -9.88
N TRP A 178 -1.60 7.24 -10.61
CA TRP A 178 -2.73 7.45 -11.50
C TRP A 178 -2.66 6.54 -12.74
N LEU A 179 -3.81 6.02 -13.19
CA LEU A 179 -3.91 5.07 -14.30
C LEU A 179 -4.49 5.64 -15.61
N THR A 180 -4.69 6.96 -15.76
CA THR A 180 -5.22 7.51 -17.02
C THR A 180 -4.19 7.48 -18.14
N THR A 181 -4.71 7.39 -19.37
CA THR A 181 -3.94 7.24 -20.61
C THR A 181 -3.27 8.53 -21.10
N ASP A 182 -3.66 9.69 -20.58
CA ASP A 182 -3.30 10.99 -21.14
C ASP A 182 -2.19 11.74 -20.38
N ARG A 183 -1.90 11.37 -19.13
CA ARG A 183 -0.86 12.02 -18.31
C ARG A 183 0.01 11.03 -17.59
N ARG A 184 1.32 11.05 -17.91
CA ARG A 184 2.36 10.39 -17.10
C ARG A 184 2.56 11.16 -15.79
N MET A 185 1.60 11.09 -14.88
CA MET A 185 1.89 11.48 -13.50
C MET A 185 2.66 10.37 -12.82
N GLY A 186 3.80 10.75 -12.22
CA GLY A 186 4.55 9.85 -11.36
C GLY A 186 3.74 9.44 -10.13
N PRO A 187 4.22 8.44 -9.37
CA PRO A 187 3.63 8.11 -8.09
C PRO A 187 3.63 9.32 -7.13
N PHE A 188 2.62 9.42 -6.29
CA PHE A 188 2.50 10.44 -5.27
C PHE A 188 2.00 9.83 -3.96
N ALA A 189 2.39 10.41 -2.82
CA ALA A 189 2.06 9.89 -1.50
C ALA A 189 0.99 10.76 -0.84
N LEU A 190 -0.12 10.14 -0.45
CA LEU A 190 -1.06 10.73 0.50
C LEU A 190 -0.60 10.43 1.92
N ARG A 191 -0.63 11.44 2.78
CA ARG A 191 -0.34 11.30 4.21
C ARG A 191 -1.57 11.54 5.04
N ARG A 192 -1.82 10.68 6.01
CA ARG A 192 -2.94 10.83 6.91
C ARG A 192 -2.74 12.04 7.82
N VAL A 193 -3.80 12.83 7.95
CA VAL A 193 -3.91 13.96 8.86
C VAL A 193 -4.75 13.57 10.07
N GLU A 194 -5.85 12.87 9.84
CA GLU A 194 -6.79 12.44 10.89
C GLU A 194 -7.32 11.03 10.57
N ARG A 195 -7.46 10.19 11.60
CA ARG A 195 -8.18 8.92 11.51
C ARG A 195 -9.64 9.19 11.79
N ALA A 196 -10.54 8.45 11.12
CA ALA A 196 -11.91 8.37 11.59
C ALA A 196 -11.87 8.02 13.08
N ALA A 197 -12.56 8.81 13.92
CA ALA A 197 -12.68 8.49 15.33
C ALA A 197 -13.23 7.06 15.42
N ASP A 198 -12.48 6.16 16.06
CA ASP A 198 -12.98 4.84 16.37
C ASP A 198 -14.35 5.04 17.03
N GLY A 199 -15.41 4.47 16.45
CA GLY A 199 -16.79 4.58 16.92
C GLY A 199 -17.04 4.03 18.33
N SER A 200 -16.03 3.96 19.19
CA SER A 200 -16.11 3.79 20.63
C SER A 200 -16.44 5.11 21.34
N GLY A 201 -17.47 5.80 20.86
CA GLY A 201 -18.18 6.81 21.66
C GLY A 201 -19.01 6.10 22.72
N ILE A 202 -18.38 5.52 23.75
CA ILE A 202 -19.10 5.17 24.98
C ILE A 202 -19.52 6.49 25.61
N LEU A 203 -20.84 6.69 25.67
CA LEU A 203 -21.51 7.71 26.47
C LEU A 203 -20.88 7.81 27.86
N ASN A 204 -20.11 8.87 28.10
CA ASN A 204 -19.97 9.42 29.45
C ASN A 204 -21.08 10.45 29.63
N SER A 205 -22.29 9.97 29.85
CA SER A 205 -23.33 10.74 30.53
C SER A 205 -22.86 10.98 31.97
N HIS A 206 -22.29 12.16 32.22
CA HIS A 206 -22.19 12.71 33.57
C HIS A 206 -23.60 13.01 34.09
N PRO A 207 -24.06 12.42 35.21
CA PRO A 207 -25.12 13.02 35.99
C PRO A 207 -24.52 14.16 36.82
N GLY A 208 -25.15 15.33 36.74
CA GLY A 208 -24.78 16.53 37.49
C GLY A 208 -24.86 16.37 39.00
N PRO A 209 -24.35 17.36 39.76
CA PRO A 209 -24.17 17.25 41.20
C PRO A 209 -25.52 17.30 41.92
N LEU A 210 -25.75 16.35 42.84
CA LEU A 210 -26.80 16.47 43.84
C LEU A 210 -26.33 17.46 44.90
N ALA A 211 -27.05 18.58 44.97
CA ALA A 211 -27.07 19.45 46.14
C ALA A 211 -27.71 18.70 47.32
N GLY A 212 -27.08 18.82 48.49
CA GLY A 212 -27.53 18.33 49.79
C GLY A 212 -26.54 18.75 50.86
#